data_AF-A0A9D1QQJ7-F1
#
_entry.id   AF-A0A9D1QQJ7-F1
#
_cell.length_a   1.000
_cell.length_b   1.000
_cell.length_c   1.000
_cell.angle_alpha   90.00
_cell.angle_beta   90.00
_cell.angle_gamma   90.00
#
_symmetry.space_group_name_H-M   'P 1'
#
loop_
_entity.id
_entity.type
_entity.pdbx_description
1 polymer ?
#
loop_
_entity_poly.entity_id
_entity_poly.type
_entity_poly.pdbx_seq_one_letter_code
_entity_poly.pdbx_strand_id
1 'polypeptide(L)' 'MLLKNVVPGTLIAVIGVAFLIFVLAKLLPKTKADHDAHVLAWIYFAVSLGIIGMGSWIFVA' A
#
# COMPACT_ATOMS: atom_id res chain seq x y z
N MET A 1 11.20 -4.71 23.72
CA MET A 1 9.83 -4.63 23.14
C MET A 1 9.84 -4.18 21.68
N LEU A 2 10.74 -3.27 21.28
CA LEU A 2 10.93 -2.82 19.89
C LEU A 2 11.16 -3.96 18.88
N LEU A 3 12.13 -4.87 19.11
CA LEU A 3 12.47 -5.92 18.13
C LEU A 3 11.28 -6.85 17.74
N LYS A 4 10.37 -7.09 18.69
CA LYS A 4 9.18 -7.94 18.49
C LYS A 4 8.13 -7.27 17.60
N ASN A 5 8.13 -5.93 17.54
CA ASN A 5 7.19 -5.14 16.75
C ASN A 5 7.82 -4.62 15.44
N VAL A 6 9.15 -4.54 15.37
CA VAL A 6 9.90 -4.15 14.16
C VAL A 6 9.70 -5.15 13.02
N VAL A 7 9.81 -6.45 13.29
CA VAL A 7 9.62 -7.50 12.27
C VAL A 7 8.22 -7.44 11.62
N PRO A 8 7.11 -7.47 12.37
CA PRO A 8 5.78 -7.41 11.78
C PRO A 8 5.49 -6.07 11.09
N GLY A 9 5.90 -4.93 11.65
CA GLY A 9 5.65 -3.65 10.97
C GLY A 9 6.49 -3.48 9.70
N THR A 10 7.71 -4.03 9.65
CA THR A 10 8.54 -4.01 8.44
C THR A 10 7.89 -4.84 7.33
N LEU A 11 7.34 -6.01 7.68
CA LEU A 11 6.56 -6.83 6.76
C LEU A 11 5.33 -6.08 6.22
N ILE A 12 4.59 -5.39 7.10
CA ILE A 12 3.43 -4.58 6.71
C ILE A 12 3.86 -3.47 5.74
N ALA A 13 4.95 -2.78 6.01
CA ALA A 13 5.49 -1.73 5.14
C ALA A 13 5.89 -2.29 3.75
N VAL A 14 6.61 -3.42 3.72
CA VAL A 14 7.04 -4.07 2.47
C VAL A 14 5.84 -4.55 1.65
N ILE A 15 4.84 -5.17 2.29
CA ILE A 15 3.61 -5.59 1.62
C ILE A 15 2.84 -4.39 1.08
N GLY A 16 2.73 -3.30 1.84
CA GLY A 16 2.11 -2.06 1.40
C GLY A 16 2.78 -1.47 0.16
N VAL A 17 4.11 -1.43 0.13
CA VAL A 17 4.89 -0.98 -1.03
C VAL A 17 4.71 -1.90 -2.24
N ALA A 18 4.77 -3.22 -2.04
CA ALA A 18 4.55 -4.19 -3.12
C ALA A 18 3.13 -4.06 -3.71
N PHE A 19 2.13 -3.83 -2.85
CA PHE A 19 0.75 -3.62 -3.26
C PHE A 19 0.58 -2.29 -4.02
N LEU A 20 1.25 -1.22 -3.59
CA LEU A 20 1.26 0.07 -4.28
C LEU A 20 1.87 -0.06 -5.69
N ILE A 21 2.98 -0.79 -5.82
CA ILE A 21 3.58 -1.08 -7.13
C ILE A 21 2.61 -1.88 -8.02
N PHE A 22 1.91 -2.86 -7.46
CA PHE A 22 0.89 -3.62 -8.21
C PHE A 22 -0.26 -2.73 -8.70
N VAL A 23 -0.75 -1.81 -7.86
CA VAL A 23 -1.79 -0.85 -8.22
C VAL A 23 -1.31 0.07 -9.35
N LEU A 24 -0.09 0.60 -9.26
CA LEU A 24 0.47 1.50 -10.27
C LEU A 24 0.79 0.79 -11.60
N ALA A 25 1.45 -0.36 -11.53
CA ALA A 25 1.98 -1.06 -12.71
C ALA A 25 0.95 -1.92 -13.43
N LYS A 26 -0.07 -2.43 -12.72
CA LYS A 26 -1.02 -3.41 -13.27
C LYS A 26 -2.48 -2.96 -13.22
N LEU A 27 -2.89 -2.32 -12.12
CA LEU A 27 -4.30 -1.94 -11.92
C LEU A 27 -4.63 -0.66 -12.70
N LEU A 28 -3.91 0.45 -12.45
CA LEU A 28 -4.12 1.72 -13.16
C LEU A 28 -4.10 1.63 -14.69
N PRO A 29 -3.15 0.94 -15.35
CA PRO A 29 -3.16 0.85 -16.82
C PRO A 29 -4.35 0.07 -17.36
N LYS A 30 -4.89 -0.90 -16.60
CA LYS A 30 -6.07 -1.68 -17.01
C LYS A 30 -7.38 -0.95 -16.78
N THR A 31 -7.41 0.03 -15.89
CA THR A 31 -8.64 0.77 -15.53
C THR A 31 -8.79 2.10 -16.27
N LYS A 32 -7.93 2.40 -17.27
CA LYS A 32 -7.99 3.66 -18.03
C LYS A 32 -9.25 3.83 -18.89
N ALA A 33 -9.89 2.74 -19.30
CA ALA A 33 -11.06 2.79 -20.18
C ALA A 33 -12.39 2.90 -19.42
N ASP A 34 -12.41 2.53 -18.13
CA ASP A 34 -13.62 2.44 -17.31
C ASP A 34 -13.55 3.39 -16.11
N HIS A 35 -14.46 4.37 -16.05
CA HIS A 35 -14.48 5.39 -15.00
C HIS A 35 -14.63 4.78 -13.59
N ASP A 36 -15.54 3.80 -13.45
CA ASP A 36 -15.77 3.11 -12.17
C ASP A 36 -14.54 2.32 -11.71
N ALA A 37 -13.86 1.68 -12.65
CA ALA A 37 -12.63 0.94 -12.37
C ALA A 37 -11.47 1.89 -12.03
N HIS A 38 -11.44 3.09 -12.61
CA HIS A 38 -10.46 4.11 -12.30
C HIS A 38 -10.62 4.66 -10.87
N VAL A 39 -11.86 4.92 -10.46
CA VAL A 39 -12.18 5.32 -9.07
C VAL A 39 -11.79 4.21 -8.09
N LEU A 40 -12.08 2.95 -8.42
CA LEU A 40 -11.69 1.82 -7.58
C LEU A 40 -10.17 1.70 -7.44
N ALA A 41 -9.41 1.94 -8.52
CA ALA A 41 -7.95 1.95 -8.46
C ALA A 41 -7.40 3.09 -7.57
N TRP A 42 -8.05 4.25 -7.57
CA TRP A 42 -7.72 5.35 -6.66
C TRP A 42 -7.99 5.01 -5.19
N ILE A 43 -9.07 4.30 -4.90
CA ILE A 43 -9.36 3.80 -3.55
C ILE A 43 -8.28 2.80 -3.12
N TYR A 44 -7.91 1.86 -3.98
CA TYR A 44 -6.82 0.92 -3.70
C TYR A 44 -5.48 1.62 -3.47
N PHE A 45 -5.21 2.70 -4.20
CA PHE A 45 -4.03 3.53 -3.99
C PHE A 45 -4.05 4.20 -2.60
N ALA A 46 -5.17 4.80 -2.21
CA ALA A 46 -5.33 5.42 -0.89
C ALA A 46 -5.18 4.40 0.26
N VAL A 47 -5.75 3.20 0.11
CA VAL A 47 -5.60 2.11 1.08
C VAL A 47 -4.15 1.65 1.18
N SER A 48 -3.43 1.56 0.05
CA SER A 48 -2.01 1.17 0.04
C SER A 48 -1.14 2.15 0.84
N LEU A 49 -1.40 3.45 0.72
CA LEU A 49 -0.71 4.49 1.50
C LEU A 49 -1.00 4.36 3.00
N GLY A 50 -2.25 4.02 3.37
CA GLY A 50 -2.61 3.75 4.77
C GLY A 50 -1.86 2.55 5.35
N ILE A 51 -1.73 1.46 4.59
CA ILE A 51 -0.99 0.26 5.00
C ILE A 51 0.50 0.58 5.18
N ILE A 52 1.09 1.33 4.23
CA ILE A 52 2.48 1.78 4.33
C ILE A 52 2.65 2.64 5.58
N GLY A 53 1.78 3.62 5.83
CA GLY A 53 1.83 4.49 7.01
C GLY A 53 1.75 3.72 8.33
N MET A 54 0.86 2.73 8.43
CA MET A 54 0.79 1.85 9.61
C MET A 54 2.06 1.02 9.81
N GLY A 55 2.65 0.51 8.71
CA GLY A 55 3.93 -0.20 8.75
C GLY A 55 5.13 0.69 9.02
N SER A 56 5.06 1.97 8.64
CA SER A 56 6.13 2.96 8.84
C SER A 56 6.16 3.55 10.25
N TRP A 57 5.09 3.43 11.03
CA TRP A 57 5.01 3.97 12.39
C TRP A 57 6.13 3.46 13.33
N ILE A 58 6.56 2.21 13.15
CA ILE A 58 7.72 1.62 13.86
C ILE A 58 9.09 2.19 13.46
N PHE A 59 9.20 2.91 12.34
CA PHE A 59 10.44 3.57 11.92
C PHE A 59 10.48 5.05 12.33
N VAL A 60 9.35 5.62 12.75
CA VAL A 60 9.19 7.03 13.14
C VAL A 60 9.16 7.21 14.67
N ALA A 61 8.86 6.15 15.43
CA ALA A 61 8.86 6.12 16.89
C ALA A 61 10.21 5.68 17.48
#